data_AF-A0AA88XSW5-F1
#
_entry.id   AF-A0AA88XSW5-F1
#
_cell.length_a   1.000
_cell.length_b   1.000
_cell.length_c   1.000
_cell.angle_alpha   90.00
_cell.angle_beta   90.00
_cell.angle_gamma   90.00
#
_symmetry.space_group_name_H-M   'P 1'
#
loop_
_entity.id
_entity.type
_entity.pdbx_description
1 polymer ?
#
loop_
_entity_poly.entity_id
_entity_poly.type
_entity_poly.pdbx_seq_one_letter_code
_entity_poly.pdbx_strand_id
1 'polypeptide(L)'
;MAASYQKFTVAVLVLVSVILYVNSFIIGAPPDTCGNPTTFHTEPLNDSHVGQYLPQDIDKAPYKLFVNARRYENYTFARLKGKEKNAVRITLRAAPGDYFKGFFIQATKSNYSLDRPDRPAYGTFRPVDQNSAPRSCRAAVGVVGGITHTGNTNKTEVSVDWIPPVGCNLGDVQFVATVVRGYSEYWVDIRSDVIQPSGFVRRSLLCELYVDPYNRRLQRRVLQALRELRRRQRQRGPRRG
;
A
#
# COMPACT_ATOMS: atom_id res chain seq x y z
N MET A 1 -6.61 -48.81 -63.74
CA MET A 1 -6.67 -49.03 -62.28
C MET A 1 -5.28 -48.83 -61.70
N ALA A 2 -5.21 -48.39 -60.44
CA ALA A 2 -4.04 -47.98 -59.65
C ALA A 2 -3.54 -46.53 -59.87
N ALA A 3 -4.23 -45.59 -59.22
CA ALA A 3 -3.62 -44.37 -58.71
C ALA A 3 -2.92 -44.70 -57.38
N SER A 4 -1.70 -44.19 -57.15
CA SER A 4 -1.04 -44.29 -55.83
C SER A 4 -0.36 -42.98 -55.46
N TYR A 5 -0.59 -42.59 -54.22
CA TYR A 5 -0.55 -41.25 -53.65
C TYR A 5 0.87 -40.74 -53.37
N GLN A 6 1.12 -39.48 -53.71
CA GLN A 6 2.33 -38.75 -53.32
C GLN A 6 2.17 -38.22 -51.89
N LYS A 7 3.02 -38.70 -50.97
CA LYS A 7 3.00 -38.29 -49.56
C LYS A 7 3.59 -36.87 -49.42
N PHE A 8 2.74 -35.89 -49.17
CA PHE A 8 3.16 -34.56 -48.70
C PHE A 8 3.43 -34.64 -47.18
N THR A 9 4.70 -34.56 -46.80
CA THR A 9 5.12 -34.37 -45.41
C THR A 9 4.94 -32.89 -45.06
N VAL A 10 3.89 -32.57 -44.31
CA VAL A 10 3.71 -31.24 -43.70
C VAL A 10 4.56 -31.21 -42.42
N ALA A 11 5.64 -30.43 -42.43
CA ALA A 11 6.41 -30.14 -41.23
C ALA A 11 5.62 -29.16 -40.35
N VAL A 12 5.09 -29.66 -39.24
CA VAL A 12 4.43 -28.83 -38.22
C VAL A 12 5.52 -28.15 -37.40
N LEU A 13 5.75 -26.87 -37.67
CA LEU A 13 6.57 -25.99 -36.81
C LEU A 13 5.82 -25.75 -35.50
N VAL A 14 6.18 -26.50 -34.46
CA VAL A 14 5.74 -26.22 -33.10
C VAL A 14 6.53 -25.00 -32.61
N LEU A 15 5.90 -23.82 -32.68
CA LEU A 15 6.35 -22.63 -31.97
C LEU A 15 6.23 -22.89 -30.47
N VAL A 16 7.31 -23.39 -29.86
CA VAL A 16 7.45 -23.43 -28.40
C VAL A 16 7.62 -21.99 -27.94
N SER A 17 6.51 -21.34 -27.58
CA SER A 17 6.56 -20.10 -26.83
C SER A 17 7.21 -20.41 -25.48
N VAL A 18 8.49 -20.07 -25.34
CA VAL A 18 9.17 -20.03 -24.04
C VAL A 18 8.55 -18.87 -23.27
N ILE A 19 7.42 -19.12 -22.62
CA ILE A 19 6.88 -18.23 -21.61
C ILE A 19 7.84 -18.37 -20.42
N LEU A 20 8.85 -17.51 -20.36
CA LEU A 20 9.65 -17.32 -19.18
C LEU A 20 8.71 -16.87 -18.06
N TYR A 21 8.33 -17.82 -17.20
CA TYR A 21 7.62 -17.53 -15.95
C TYR A 21 8.59 -16.83 -15.01
N VAL A 22 8.72 -15.50 -15.15
CA VAL A 22 9.42 -14.69 -14.16
C VAL A 22 8.45 -14.46 -13.01
N ASN A 23 8.73 -15.11 -11.87
CA ASN A 23 7.92 -15.01 -10.67
C ASN A 23 7.97 -13.58 -10.12
N SER A 24 6.83 -12.91 -10.05
CA SER A 24 6.65 -11.75 -9.18
C SER A 24 7.11 -12.11 -7.75
N PHE A 25 7.79 -11.19 -7.06
CA PHE A 25 8.36 -11.42 -5.73
C PHE A 25 7.39 -12.18 -4.81
N ILE A 26 7.75 -13.42 -4.46
CA ILE A 26 6.92 -14.30 -3.62
C ILE A 26 6.74 -13.69 -2.21
N ILE A 27 7.62 -12.76 -1.81
CA ILE A 27 7.73 -12.23 -0.45
C ILE A 27 7.05 -10.86 -0.32
N GLY A 28 6.30 -10.38 -1.33
CA GLY A 28 5.62 -9.08 -1.29
C GLY A 28 6.48 -7.88 -1.70
N ALA A 29 5.90 -6.68 -1.68
CA ALA A 29 6.55 -5.45 -2.14
C ALA A 29 7.80 -5.10 -1.30
N PRO A 30 8.87 -4.56 -1.92
CA PRO A 30 10.07 -4.10 -1.21
C PRO A 30 9.78 -3.05 -0.13
N PRO A 31 10.58 -2.95 0.94
CA PRO A 31 10.38 -1.95 2.01
C PRO A 31 10.37 -0.49 1.52
N ASP A 32 11.10 -0.19 0.45
CA ASP A 32 11.24 1.17 -0.09
C ASP A 32 10.08 1.60 -1.00
N THR A 33 9.14 0.69 -1.32
CA THR A 33 7.95 0.95 -2.17
C THR A 33 7.11 2.13 -1.65
N CYS A 34 7.18 2.43 -0.35
CA CYS A 34 6.38 3.48 0.26
C CYS A 34 6.74 4.89 -0.25
N GLY A 35 8.03 5.16 -0.46
CA GLY A 35 8.53 6.47 -0.89
C GLY A 35 8.48 6.67 -2.41
N ASN A 36 8.41 5.57 -3.16
CA ASN A 36 8.27 5.61 -4.61
C ASN A 36 7.40 4.42 -5.06
N PRO A 37 6.08 4.60 -5.19
CA PRO A 37 5.16 3.54 -5.64
C PRO A 37 5.24 3.33 -7.16
N THR A 38 5.93 4.22 -7.88
CA THR A 38 6.13 4.20 -9.34
C THR A 38 7.38 3.43 -9.75
N THR A 39 8.07 2.76 -8.81
CA THR A 39 9.30 2.03 -9.11
C THR A 39 9.08 1.09 -10.28
N PHE A 40 9.74 1.43 -11.38
CA PHE A 40 9.75 0.68 -12.62
C PHE A 40 10.33 -0.71 -12.37
N HIS A 41 9.78 -1.71 -13.05
CA HIS A 41 10.37 -3.04 -13.08
C HIS A 41 11.52 -3.04 -14.09
N THR A 42 12.71 -3.50 -13.69
CA THR A 42 13.88 -3.61 -14.57
C THR A 42 14.26 -5.06 -14.81
N GLU A 43 14.28 -5.48 -16.06
CA GLU A 43 14.74 -6.81 -16.45
C GLU A 43 16.11 -6.72 -17.13
N PRO A 44 17.16 -7.42 -16.64
CA PRO A 44 18.41 -7.53 -17.38
C PRO A 44 18.16 -8.19 -18.73
N LEU A 45 18.45 -7.48 -19.81
CA LEU A 45 18.38 -8.02 -21.17
C LEU A 45 19.71 -8.68 -21.57
N ASN A 46 20.83 -8.16 -21.04
CA ASN A 46 22.17 -8.72 -21.12
C ASN A 46 23.08 -8.06 -20.07
N ASP A 47 24.37 -8.39 -20.07
CA ASP A 47 25.38 -7.89 -19.11
C ASP A 47 25.54 -6.36 -19.07
N SER A 48 25.03 -5.64 -20.07
CA SER A 48 25.18 -4.19 -20.22
C SER A 48 23.86 -3.43 -20.38
N HIS A 49 22.73 -4.11 -20.55
CA HIS A 49 21.44 -3.51 -20.84
C HIS A 49 20.35 -3.99 -19.89
N VAL A 50 19.54 -3.05 -19.42
CA VAL A 50 18.34 -3.31 -18.62
C VAL A 50 17.12 -2.78 -19.36
N GLY A 51 16.13 -3.64 -19.58
CA GLY A 51 14.80 -3.24 -20.03
C GLY A 51 14.04 -2.61 -18.86
N GLN A 52 13.31 -1.53 -19.12
CA GLN A 52 12.48 -0.86 -18.12
C GLN A 52 11.01 -1.00 -18.52
N TYR A 53 10.18 -1.51 -17.63
CA TYR A 53 8.74 -1.57 -17.80
C TYR A 53 8.09 -0.44 -17.01
N LEU A 54 7.31 0.37 -17.71
CA LEU A 54 6.52 1.46 -17.12
C LEU A 54 5.12 0.97 -16.72
N PRO A 55 4.45 1.69 -15.79
CA PRO A 55 3.07 1.37 -15.45
C PRO A 55 2.16 1.44 -16.68
N GLN A 56 1.16 0.57 -16.70
CA GLN A 56 0.08 0.61 -17.67
C GLN A 56 -0.80 1.86 -17.45
N ASP A 57 -1.55 2.23 -18.49
CA ASP A 57 -2.53 3.32 -18.45
C ASP A 57 -3.59 3.06 -17.37
N ILE A 58 -3.69 3.98 -16.41
CA ILE A 58 -4.57 3.87 -15.25
C ILE A 58 -6.05 3.90 -15.64
N ASP A 59 -6.40 4.60 -16.72
CA ASP A 59 -7.79 4.67 -17.19
C ASP A 59 -8.28 3.33 -17.75
N LYS A 60 -7.34 2.42 -18.04
CA LYS A 60 -7.60 1.05 -18.51
C LYS A 60 -7.45 0.01 -17.41
N ALA A 61 -7.22 0.41 -16.16
CA ALA A 61 -7.03 -0.53 -15.06
C ALA A 61 -8.32 -1.36 -14.80
N PRO A 62 -8.25 -2.71 -14.83
CA PRO A 62 -9.40 -3.56 -14.53
C PRO A 62 -9.61 -3.74 -13.02
N TYR A 63 -9.16 -2.80 -12.18
CA TYR A 63 -9.12 -2.94 -10.73
C TYR A 63 -9.78 -1.75 -10.05
N LYS A 64 -10.47 -2.02 -8.93
CA LYS A 64 -11.10 -0.99 -8.11
C LYS A 64 -10.78 -1.21 -6.64
N LEU A 65 -10.55 -0.10 -5.93
CA LEU A 65 -10.29 -0.08 -4.50
C LEU A 65 -11.49 0.50 -3.75
N PHE A 66 -12.16 -0.35 -2.98
CA PHE A 66 -13.38 -0.02 -2.25
C PHE A 66 -13.08 0.22 -0.77
N VAL A 67 -13.85 1.13 -0.15
CA VAL A 67 -13.78 1.42 1.28
C VAL A 67 -15.18 1.34 1.85
N ASN A 68 -15.36 0.62 2.96
CA ASN A 68 -16.69 0.39 3.53
C ASN A 68 -17.22 1.55 4.39
N ALA A 69 -16.48 2.65 4.51
CA ALA A 69 -16.80 3.77 5.39
C ALA A 69 -16.51 5.09 4.68
N ARG A 70 -17.32 6.11 4.96
CA ARG A 70 -17.07 7.50 4.52
C ARG A 70 -16.24 8.30 5.51
N ARG A 71 -16.06 7.77 6.72
CA ARG A 71 -15.38 8.45 7.83
C ARG A 71 -14.50 7.49 8.62
N TYR A 72 -13.37 7.99 9.09
CA TYR A 72 -12.58 7.33 10.13
C TYR A 72 -12.74 8.05 11.47
N GLU A 73 -12.70 7.29 12.55
CA GLU A 73 -13.05 7.76 13.87
C GLU A 73 -11.93 7.56 14.87
N ASN A 74 -11.85 8.49 15.83
CA ASN A 74 -11.06 8.28 17.04
C ASN A 74 -11.61 7.06 17.79
N TYR A 75 -10.73 6.24 18.36
CA TYR A 75 -11.12 5.03 19.11
C TYR A 75 -12.16 5.30 20.21
N THR A 76 -11.95 6.32 21.05
CA THR A 76 -12.88 6.68 22.13
C THR A 76 -14.24 7.10 21.58
N PHE A 77 -14.25 7.87 20.49
CA PHE A 77 -15.48 8.31 19.83
C PHE A 77 -16.24 7.16 19.15
N ALA A 78 -15.52 6.26 18.47
CA ALA A 78 -16.10 5.04 17.89
C ALA A 78 -16.76 4.17 18.98
N ARG A 79 -16.11 4.05 20.14
CA ARG A 79 -16.65 3.31 21.28
C ARG A 79 -17.93 3.93 21.85
N LEU A 80 -18.00 5.25 21.95
CA LEU A 80 -19.23 5.96 22.36
C LEU A 80 -20.40 5.73 21.38
N LYS A 81 -20.12 5.48 20.09
CA LYS A 81 -21.12 5.09 19.10
C LYS A 81 -21.45 3.59 19.09
N GLY A 82 -20.97 2.83 20.07
CA GLY A 82 -21.22 1.39 20.16
C GLY A 82 -20.35 0.52 19.25
N LYS A 83 -19.36 1.08 18.53
CA LYS A 83 -18.46 0.27 17.70
C LYS A 83 -17.43 -0.46 18.57
N GLU A 84 -17.19 -1.74 18.28
CA GLU A 84 -16.15 -2.52 18.93
C GLU A 84 -14.74 -2.12 18.50
N LYS A 85 -14.59 -1.69 17.24
CA LYS A 85 -13.32 -1.31 16.62
C LYS A 85 -13.51 -0.04 15.78
N ASN A 86 -12.45 0.75 15.64
CA ASN A 86 -12.40 1.92 14.75
C ASN A 86 -11.69 1.62 13.42
N ALA A 87 -11.65 0.34 13.02
CA ALA A 87 -11.04 -0.10 11.77
C ALA A 87 -11.95 0.23 10.57
N VAL A 88 -11.33 0.51 9.43
CA VAL A 88 -11.96 0.71 8.13
C VAL A 88 -11.57 -0.47 7.24
N ARG A 89 -12.56 -1.14 6.63
CA ARG A 89 -12.32 -2.25 5.70
C ARG A 89 -12.05 -1.69 4.31
N ILE A 90 -10.99 -2.18 3.68
CA ILE A 90 -10.58 -1.84 2.32
C ILE A 90 -10.57 -3.13 1.52
N THR A 91 -11.11 -3.07 0.31
CA THR A 91 -11.22 -4.22 -0.59
C THR A 91 -10.68 -3.85 -1.96
N LEU A 92 -9.63 -4.52 -2.41
CA LEU A 92 -9.14 -4.43 -3.79
C LEU A 92 -9.78 -5.56 -4.59
N ARG A 93 -10.42 -5.24 -5.71
CA ARG A 93 -11.15 -6.21 -6.54
C ARG A 93 -10.80 -6.05 -8.02
N ALA A 94 -10.64 -7.17 -8.71
CA ALA A 94 -10.52 -7.25 -10.16
C ALA A 94 -11.90 -7.27 -10.84
N ALA A 95 -11.96 -6.77 -12.08
CA ALA A 95 -13.12 -6.91 -12.94
C ALA A 95 -13.43 -8.40 -13.21
N PRO A 96 -14.69 -8.74 -13.56
CA PRO A 96 -15.04 -10.11 -13.93
C PRO A 96 -14.15 -10.64 -15.05
N GLY A 97 -13.51 -11.79 -14.83
CA GLY A 97 -12.58 -12.41 -15.79
C GLY A 97 -11.11 -11.98 -15.63
N ASP A 98 -10.84 -10.94 -14.83
CA ASP A 98 -9.47 -10.50 -14.51
C ASP A 98 -8.97 -11.03 -13.16
N TYR A 99 -7.67 -10.91 -12.95
CA TYR A 99 -6.98 -11.26 -11.72
C TYR A 99 -5.75 -10.37 -11.51
N PHE A 100 -5.20 -10.39 -10.31
CA PHE A 100 -3.90 -9.83 -9.97
C PHE A 100 -3.09 -10.84 -9.15
N LYS A 101 -1.76 -10.75 -9.22
CA LYS A 101 -0.84 -11.60 -8.46
C LYS A 101 -0.24 -10.85 -7.28
N GLY A 102 0.11 -9.58 -7.51
CA GLY A 102 0.68 -8.69 -6.52
C GLY A 102 -0.14 -7.45 -6.29
N PHE A 103 -0.02 -6.87 -5.10
CA PHE A 103 -0.54 -5.55 -4.78
C PHE A 103 0.29 -4.91 -3.68
N PHE A 104 0.19 -3.59 -3.58
CA PHE A 104 0.65 -2.79 -2.46
C PHE A 104 -0.35 -1.67 -2.20
N ILE A 105 -0.87 -1.55 -0.97
CA ILE A 105 -1.85 -0.54 -0.58
C ILE A 105 -1.27 0.33 0.53
N GLN A 106 -1.53 1.64 0.44
CA GLN A 106 -1.20 2.62 1.47
C GLN A 106 -2.36 3.59 1.71
N ALA A 107 -2.39 4.19 2.88
CA ALA A 107 -3.25 5.32 3.18
C ALA A 107 -2.41 6.61 3.14
N THR A 108 -2.89 7.64 2.46
CA THR A 108 -2.19 8.92 2.35
C THR A 108 -3.18 10.08 2.35
N LYS A 109 -2.67 11.31 2.24
CA LYS A 109 -3.51 12.51 2.13
C LYS A 109 -4.33 12.42 0.83
N SER A 110 -5.59 12.87 0.87
CA SER A 110 -6.42 12.88 -0.33
C SER A 110 -5.76 13.66 -1.48
N ASN A 111 -5.90 13.14 -2.70
CA ASN A 111 -5.32 13.71 -3.93
C ASN A 111 -3.82 14.03 -3.85
N TYR A 112 -3.08 13.30 -2.99
CA TYR A 112 -1.64 13.46 -2.92
C TYR A 112 -0.97 12.77 -4.12
N SER A 113 -0.04 13.48 -4.76
CA SER A 113 0.65 12.99 -5.95
C SER A 113 1.54 11.79 -5.64
N LEU A 114 1.57 10.79 -6.54
CA LEU A 114 2.32 9.55 -6.33
C LEU A 114 3.84 9.71 -6.38
N ASP A 115 4.32 10.62 -7.20
CA ASP A 115 5.73 10.87 -7.50
C ASP A 115 6.46 11.67 -6.39
N ARG A 116 5.72 12.07 -5.36
CA ARG A 116 6.22 12.91 -4.28
C ARG A 116 6.97 12.07 -3.23
N PRO A 117 8.27 12.30 -3.02
CA PRO A 117 9.08 11.51 -2.08
C PRO A 117 8.71 11.77 -0.60
N ASP A 118 7.98 12.86 -0.33
CA ASP A 118 7.48 13.26 0.98
C ASP A 118 6.08 12.71 1.28
N ARG A 119 5.56 11.78 0.47
CA ARG A 119 4.24 11.18 0.66
C ARG A 119 4.13 10.46 2.00
N PRO A 120 3.22 10.89 2.89
CA PRO A 120 3.06 10.25 4.17
C PRO A 120 2.29 8.93 4.02
N ALA A 121 2.64 7.96 4.86
CA ALA A 121 1.98 6.66 4.96
C ALA A 121 1.26 6.59 6.31
N TYR A 122 -0.07 6.56 6.28
CA TYR A 122 -0.89 6.73 7.47
C TYR A 122 -1.45 5.42 8.04
N GLY A 123 -1.68 5.44 9.35
CA GLY A 123 -2.32 4.38 10.11
C GLY A 123 -1.56 3.07 10.09
N THR A 124 -2.27 2.00 10.44
CA THR A 124 -1.73 0.64 10.49
C THR A 124 -2.66 -0.30 9.77
N PHE A 125 -2.11 -1.10 8.85
CA PHE A 125 -2.86 -2.14 8.17
C PHE A 125 -2.78 -3.47 8.93
N ARG A 126 -3.89 -4.21 8.92
CA ARG A 126 -3.98 -5.57 9.42
C ARG A 126 -4.55 -6.47 8.32
N PRO A 127 -3.92 -7.63 8.06
CA PRO A 127 -4.48 -8.58 7.13
C PRO A 127 -5.76 -9.17 7.73
N VAL A 128 -6.77 -9.38 6.87
CA VAL A 128 -7.96 -10.15 7.23
C VAL A 128 -8.00 -11.49 6.49
N ASP A 129 -7.08 -11.70 5.54
CA ASP A 129 -6.87 -12.91 4.79
C ASP A 129 -5.40 -13.37 4.90
N GLN A 130 -5.09 -14.56 4.36
CA GLN A 130 -3.73 -15.11 4.33
C GLN A 130 -2.91 -14.59 3.14
N ASN A 131 -3.54 -13.84 2.23
CA ASN A 131 -2.93 -13.32 1.02
C ASN A 131 -2.23 -11.98 1.23
N SER A 132 -2.30 -11.43 2.46
CA SER A 132 -1.88 -10.07 2.79
C SER A 132 -0.91 -10.06 3.96
N ALA A 133 0.14 -9.24 3.88
CA ALA A 133 1.08 -9.01 4.96
C ALA A 133 1.40 -7.51 5.09
N PRO A 134 1.41 -6.96 6.32
CA PRO A 134 1.78 -5.57 6.53
C PRO A 134 3.21 -5.28 6.07
N ARG A 135 3.46 -4.03 5.67
CA ARG A 135 4.80 -3.54 5.28
C ARG A 135 5.16 -2.29 6.04
N SER A 136 6.39 -2.31 6.55
CA SER A 136 7.03 -1.18 7.18
C SER A 136 7.27 -0.07 6.16
N CYS A 137 6.70 1.10 6.39
CA CYS A 137 7.01 2.31 5.64
C CYS A 137 7.82 3.24 6.54
N ARG A 138 8.87 3.85 5.97
CA ARG A 138 9.78 4.73 6.71
C ARG A 138 9.23 6.15 6.93
N ALA A 139 8.05 6.46 6.37
CA ALA A 139 7.44 7.78 6.45
C ALA A 139 6.62 7.93 7.74
N ALA A 140 7.17 8.71 8.69
CA ALA A 140 6.57 9.18 9.96
C ALA A 140 6.35 8.17 11.10
N VAL A 141 7.08 8.36 12.20
CA VAL A 141 6.79 7.89 13.58
C VAL A 141 5.82 6.70 13.71
N GLY A 142 6.33 5.48 13.50
CA GLY A 142 5.54 4.26 13.68
C GLY A 142 5.66 3.35 12.48
N VAL A 143 6.14 2.14 12.73
CA VAL A 143 6.38 1.12 11.71
C VAL A 143 5.01 0.55 11.29
N VAL A 144 4.84 0.33 9.99
CA VAL A 144 3.67 -0.25 9.27
C VAL A 144 2.70 0.78 8.66
N GLY A 145 3.04 1.30 7.47
CA GLY A 145 2.24 2.28 6.71
C GLY A 145 1.70 1.74 5.37
N GLY A 146 1.83 0.44 5.13
CA GLY A 146 1.30 -0.22 3.93
C GLY A 146 1.03 -1.71 4.14
N ILE A 147 0.46 -2.34 3.14
CA ILE A 147 0.17 -3.79 3.11
C ILE A 147 0.34 -4.33 1.70
N THR A 148 0.86 -5.55 1.58
CA THR A 148 1.19 -6.18 0.29
C THR A 148 0.75 -7.64 0.27
N HIS A 149 0.76 -8.23 -0.92
CA HIS A 149 0.63 -9.66 -1.13
C HIS A 149 1.70 -10.52 -0.41
N THR A 150 1.34 -11.74 0.00
CA THR A 150 2.23 -12.76 0.60
C THR A 150 2.69 -13.84 -0.38
N GLY A 151 2.21 -13.80 -1.62
CA GLY A 151 2.52 -14.79 -2.64
C GLY A 151 1.95 -14.39 -4.00
N ASN A 152 2.34 -15.10 -5.05
CA ASN A 152 2.06 -14.76 -6.46
C ASN A 152 0.85 -15.50 -7.06
N THR A 153 0.03 -16.16 -6.23
CA THR A 153 -1.21 -16.80 -6.68
C THR A 153 -2.17 -15.79 -7.28
N ASN A 154 -2.99 -16.23 -8.24
CA ASN A 154 -4.02 -15.39 -8.82
C ASN A 154 -5.07 -15.05 -7.76
N LYS A 155 -5.41 -13.76 -7.67
CA LYS A 155 -6.40 -13.21 -6.76
C LYS A 155 -7.39 -12.38 -7.57
N THR A 156 -8.67 -12.55 -7.28
CA THR A 156 -9.73 -11.69 -7.82
C THR A 156 -10.15 -10.61 -6.81
N GLU A 157 -9.87 -10.85 -5.52
CA GLU A 157 -10.16 -9.95 -4.43
C GLU A 157 -9.19 -10.14 -3.27
N VAL A 158 -8.84 -9.05 -2.58
CA VAL A 158 -8.22 -9.08 -1.25
C VAL A 158 -8.88 -8.05 -0.35
N SER A 159 -8.94 -8.35 0.95
CA SER A 159 -9.50 -7.45 1.95
C SER A 159 -8.53 -7.23 3.09
N VAL A 160 -8.42 -5.98 3.55
CA VAL A 160 -7.53 -5.55 4.63
C VAL A 160 -8.25 -4.57 5.56
N ASP A 161 -7.90 -4.58 6.84
CA ASP A 161 -8.37 -3.58 7.79
C ASP A 161 -7.31 -2.49 7.93
N TRP A 162 -7.73 -1.23 7.90
CA TRP A 162 -6.90 -0.07 8.24
C TRP A 162 -7.36 0.56 9.54
N ILE A 163 -6.41 0.85 10.42
CA ILE A 163 -6.66 1.43 11.73
C ILE A 163 -6.03 2.83 11.75
N PRO A 164 -6.83 3.89 11.99
CA PRO A 164 -6.27 5.23 12.10
C PRO A 164 -5.40 5.34 13.36
N PRO A 165 -4.34 6.17 13.31
CA PRO A 165 -3.47 6.39 14.45
C PRO A 165 -4.24 7.01 15.63
N VAL A 166 -3.92 6.55 16.83
CA VAL A 166 -4.63 6.93 18.05
C VAL A 166 -4.57 8.45 18.25
N GLY A 167 -5.74 9.07 18.43
CA GLY A 167 -5.82 10.49 18.77
C GLY A 167 -5.43 11.45 17.65
N CYS A 168 -5.21 10.97 16.42
CA CYS A 168 -4.68 11.83 15.35
C CYS A 168 -5.66 12.05 14.19
N ASN A 169 -5.98 13.33 13.96
CA ASN A 169 -6.75 13.79 12.81
C ASN A 169 -5.82 14.02 11.62
N LEU A 170 -5.85 13.09 10.67
CA LEU A 170 -5.05 13.10 9.44
C LEU A 170 -5.59 14.04 8.36
N GLY A 171 -6.75 14.66 8.57
CA GLY A 171 -7.52 15.30 7.50
C GLY A 171 -8.15 14.26 6.58
N ASP A 172 -8.46 14.65 5.35
CA ASP A 172 -9.02 13.76 4.35
C ASP A 172 -7.98 12.71 3.92
N VAL A 173 -8.38 11.45 3.99
CA VAL A 173 -7.51 10.30 3.69
C VAL A 173 -8.04 9.59 2.45
N GLN A 174 -7.11 9.12 1.61
CA GLN A 174 -7.41 8.27 0.46
C GLN A 174 -6.48 7.07 0.47
N PHE A 175 -7.00 5.92 0.06
CA PHE A 175 -6.20 4.72 -0.13
C PHE A 175 -5.75 4.64 -1.57
N VAL A 176 -4.51 4.20 -1.75
CA VAL A 176 -3.85 4.14 -3.05
C VAL A 176 -3.23 2.76 -3.18
N ALA A 177 -3.44 2.12 -4.32
CA ALA A 177 -2.90 0.82 -4.64
C ALA A 177 -2.01 0.84 -5.88
N THR A 178 -0.95 0.04 -5.82
CA THR A 178 -0.24 -0.49 -6.98
C THR A 178 -0.67 -1.94 -7.14
N VAL A 179 -1.01 -2.37 -8.36
CA VAL A 179 -1.52 -3.73 -8.65
C VAL A 179 -0.71 -4.34 -9.78
N VAL A 180 -0.29 -5.60 -9.60
CA VAL A 180 0.59 -6.32 -10.51
C VAL A 180 -0.13 -7.56 -11.01
N ARG A 181 -0.35 -7.65 -12.32
CA ARG A 181 -0.87 -8.86 -12.99
C ARG A 181 0.26 -9.77 -13.44
N GLY A 182 1.30 -9.17 -14.01
CA GLY A 182 2.54 -9.81 -14.44
C GLY A 182 3.73 -8.88 -14.23
N TYR A 183 4.94 -9.38 -14.45
CA TYR A 183 6.17 -8.62 -14.21
C TYR A 183 6.20 -7.26 -14.95
N SER A 184 5.80 -7.26 -16.22
CA SER A 184 5.72 -6.09 -17.10
C SER A 184 4.33 -5.44 -17.13
N GLU A 185 3.35 -6.01 -16.44
CA GLU A 185 1.94 -5.62 -16.52
C GLU A 185 1.41 -5.25 -15.13
N TYR A 186 1.47 -3.95 -14.84
CA TYR A 186 1.14 -3.39 -13.54
C TYR A 186 0.56 -1.98 -13.67
N TRP A 187 -0.27 -1.60 -12.71
CA TRP A 187 -0.93 -0.30 -12.63
C TRP A 187 -0.60 0.36 -11.32
N VAL A 188 -0.41 1.68 -11.37
CA VAL A 188 -0.20 2.53 -10.20
C VAL A 188 -1.35 3.52 -10.10
N ASP A 189 -1.55 4.09 -8.92
CA ASP A 189 -2.57 5.11 -8.64
C ASP A 189 -4.03 4.63 -8.64
N ILE A 190 -4.26 3.36 -8.36
CA ILE A 190 -5.63 2.88 -8.15
C ILE A 190 -6.12 3.42 -6.81
N ARG A 191 -7.00 4.43 -6.88
CA ARG A 191 -7.48 5.18 -5.72
C ARG A 191 -8.84 4.69 -5.23
N SER A 192 -9.06 4.80 -3.93
CA SER A 192 -10.38 4.68 -3.33
C SER A 192 -11.15 6.00 -3.30
N ASP A 193 -12.41 5.93 -2.87
CA ASP A 193 -13.13 7.09 -2.34
C ASP A 193 -12.38 7.71 -1.15
N VAL A 194 -12.56 9.01 -0.96
CA VAL A 194 -11.99 9.78 0.15
C VAL A 194 -12.79 9.56 1.43
N ILE A 195 -12.10 9.38 2.55
CA ILE A 195 -12.70 9.28 3.88
C ILE A 195 -12.31 10.46 4.77
N GLN A 196 -13.28 10.96 5.55
CA GLN A 196 -13.12 12.15 6.38
C GLN A 196 -12.93 11.82 7.87
N PRO A 197 -12.23 12.65 8.66
CA PRO A 197 -12.13 12.48 10.11
C PRO A 197 -13.49 12.69 10.80
N SER A 198 -13.71 12.00 11.91
CA SER A 198 -14.84 12.24 12.81
C SER A 198 -14.46 11.98 14.27
N GLY A 199 -14.89 12.88 15.18
CA GLY A 199 -14.67 12.71 16.62
C GLY A 199 -13.24 13.01 17.09
N PHE A 200 -12.54 13.94 16.45
CA PHE A 200 -11.21 14.40 16.87
C PHE A 200 -11.29 15.86 17.34
N VAL A 201 -10.83 16.14 18.58
CA VAL A 201 -11.07 17.43 19.26
C VAL A 201 -9.86 18.37 19.25
N ARG A 202 -8.65 17.88 18.90
CA ARG A 202 -7.44 18.71 18.73
C ARG A 202 -6.31 17.90 18.07
N ARG A 203 -5.44 18.55 17.29
CA ARG A 203 -4.18 17.95 16.85
C ARG A 203 -3.14 18.12 17.96
N SER A 204 -2.66 17.00 18.52
CA SER A 204 -1.48 17.04 19.40
C SER A 204 -0.24 17.34 18.57
N LEU A 205 0.82 17.87 19.19
CA LEU A 205 2.10 18.12 18.51
C LEU A 205 2.69 16.84 17.87
N LEU A 206 2.45 15.68 18.49
CA LEU A 206 2.81 14.37 17.93
C LEU A 206 1.96 14.01 16.71
N CYS A 207 0.66 14.33 16.73
CA CYS A 207 -0.20 14.15 15.56
C CYS A 207 0.18 15.09 14.42
N GLU A 208 0.49 16.35 14.72
CA GLU A 208 1.03 17.27 13.70
C GLU A 208 2.29 16.65 13.07
N LEU A 209 3.24 16.16 13.88
CA LEU A 209 4.47 15.56 13.36
C LEU A 209 4.20 14.27 12.58
N TYR A 210 3.17 13.52 12.95
CA TYR A 210 2.75 12.34 12.23
C TYR A 210 2.19 12.67 10.83
N VAL A 211 1.41 13.75 10.74
CA VAL A 211 0.83 14.23 9.47
C VAL A 211 1.87 14.86 8.55
N ASP A 212 2.83 15.57 9.13
CA ASP A 212 3.90 16.27 8.40
C ASP A 212 5.28 15.93 8.99
N PRO A 213 5.77 14.70 8.76
CA PRO A 213 7.00 14.21 9.37
C PRO A 213 8.26 14.93 8.89
N TYR A 214 8.22 15.55 7.70
CA TYR A 214 9.37 16.21 7.08
C TYR A 214 9.52 17.68 7.54
N ASN A 215 8.58 18.19 8.33
CA ASN A 215 8.62 19.55 8.84
C ASN A 215 9.67 19.75 9.94
N ARG A 216 10.79 20.36 9.56
CA ARG A 216 11.92 20.62 10.48
C ARG A 216 11.54 21.48 11.70
N ARG A 217 10.61 22.45 11.55
CA ARG A 217 10.17 23.29 12.68
C ARG A 217 9.40 22.45 13.69
N LEU A 218 8.53 21.57 13.20
CA LEU A 218 7.73 20.69 14.01
C LEU A 218 8.55 19.61 14.72
N GLN A 219 9.50 18.99 14.00
CA GLN A 219 10.48 18.08 14.60
C GLN A 219 11.22 18.72 15.78
N ARG A 220 11.69 19.96 15.63
CA ARG A 220 12.36 20.70 16.72
C ARG A 220 11.44 20.96 17.91
N ARG A 221 10.19 21.39 17.67
CA ARG A 221 9.19 21.62 18.72
C ARG A 221 8.91 20.33 19.51
N VAL A 222 8.75 19.19 18.82
CA VAL A 222 8.53 17.89 19.47
C VAL A 222 9.74 17.49 20.32
N LEU A 223 10.95 17.62 19.78
CA LEU A 223 12.18 17.30 20.52
C LEU A 223 12.35 18.17 21.76
N GLN A 224 12.02 19.46 21.69
CA GLN A 224 12.05 20.37 22.85
C GLN A 224 11.05 19.92 23.93
N ALA A 225 9.79 19.67 23.54
CA ALA A 225 8.75 19.20 24.47
C ALA A 225 9.14 17.86 25.14
N LEU A 226 9.69 16.91 24.39
CA LEU A 226 10.17 15.63 24.94
C LEU A 226 11.31 15.80 25.94
N ARG A 227 12.24 16.74 25.69
CA ARG A 227 13.33 17.05 26.62
C ARG A 227 12.80 17.67 27.92
N GLU A 228 11.83 18.57 27.83
CA GLU A 228 11.18 19.17 29.00
C GLU A 228 10.43 18.13 29.84
N LEU A 229 9.68 17.23 29.20
CA LEU A 229 8.97 16.15 29.88
C LEU A 229 9.95 15.23 30.63
N ARG A 230 11.06 14.82 29.99
CA ARG A 230 12.11 14.03 30.65
C ARG A 230 12.73 14.75 31.85
N ARG A 231 12.97 16.07 31.74
CA ARG A 231 13.48 16.88 32.86
C ARG A 231 12.50 16.89 34.03
N ARG A 232 11.21 17.12 33.77
CA ARG A 232 10.15 17.12 34.80
C ARG A 232 9.97 15.76 35.47
N GLN A 233 10.07 14.66 34.72
CA GLN A 233 10.01 13.31 35.28
C GLN A 233 11.19 13.01 36.21
N ARG A 234 12.40 13.44 35.86
CA ARG A 234 13.58 13.31 36.72
C ARG A 234 13.49 14.12 38.02
N GLN A 235 12.86 15.29 37.97
CA GLN A 235 12.63 16.13 39.16
C GLN A 235 11.55 15.57 40.10
N ARG A 236 10.74 14.59 39.64
CA ARG A 236 9.67 13.93 40.42
C ARG A 236 10.07 12.53 40.94
N GLY A 237 11.38 12.28 41.13
CA GLY A 237 11.90 11.02 41.69
C GLY A 237 11.25 10.64 43.05
N PRO A 238 11.30 9.35 43.44
CA PRO A 238 10.39 8.76 44.41
C PRO A 238 10.41 9.49 45.75
N ARG A 239 9.22 9.89 46.24
CA ARG A 239 9.05 10.24 47.65
C ARG A 239 9.35 8.97 48.45
N ARG A 240 10.50 8.94 49.12
CA ARG A 240 10.80 7.95 50.16
C ARG A 240 9.75 8.14 51.25
N GLY A 241 8.82 7.20 51.35
CA GLY A 241 7.98 6.96 52.51
C GLY A 241 8.51 5.74 53.24
#